data_AF-A0A250XEX4-F1
#
_entry.id   AF-A0A250XEX4-F1
#
_cell.length_a   1.000
_cell.length_b   1.000
_cell.length_c   1.000
_cell.angle_alpha   90.00
_cell.angle_beta   90.00
_cell.angle_gamma   90.00
#
_symmetry.space_group_name_H-M   'P 1'
#
loop_
_entity.id
_entity.type
_entity.pdbx_description
1 polymer ?
#
loop_
_entity_poly.entity_id
_entity_poly.type
_entity_poly.pdbx_seq_one_letter_code
_entity_poly.pdbx_strand_id
1 'polypeptide(L)'
;MQPRDCSATKRSPRIQRTEMYTFLSNAPQHYDWRERGVMSPVKNQGGCGSCWTFSTTGAVEAHHAIKYGAWRSPTLSEQQLLDCSAGFDNAGCNGGLPSHAFE
;
A
#
# COMPACT_ATOMS: atom_id res chain seq x y z
N MET A 1 4.06 21.02 16.48
CA MET A 1 3.52 20.17 15.40
C MET A 1 3.11 18.86 16.04
N GLN A 2 1.81 18.60 16.21
CA GLN A 2 1.36 17.34 16.80
C GLN A 2 1.62 16.19 15.81
N PRO A 3 2.05 15.00 16.29
CA PRO A 3 2.21 13.83 15.43
C PRO A 3 0.85 13.50 14.83
N ARG A 4 0.78 13.42 13.50
CA ARG A 4 -0.40 12.85 12.85
C ARG A 4 -0.37 11.36 13.11
N ASP A 5 -1.36 10.88 13.86
CA ASP A 5 -1.61 9.45 14.06
C ASP A 5 -1.96 8.81 12.71
N CYS A 6 -0.92 8.30 12.05
CA CYS A 6 -0.94 7.62 10.75
C CYS A 6 -1.11 6.09 10.89
N SER A 7 -1.45 5.58 12.08
CA SER A 7 -1.64 4.14 12.29
C SER A 7 -2.71 3.60 11.32
N ALA A 8 -2.32 2.68 10.43
CA ALA A 8 -3.23 1.94 9.58
C ALA A 8 -4.18 1.02 10.38
N THR A 9 -3.95 0.89 11.69
CA THR A 9 -4.68 0.03 12.63
C THR A 9 -5.35 0.83 13.74
N LYS A 10 -5.81 2.06 13.49
CA LYS A 10 -6.71 2.72 14.45
C LYS A 10 -7.81 1.71 14.81
N ARG A 11 -7.93 1.40 16.10
CA ARG A 11 -8.94 0.46 16.61
C ARG A 11 -10.30 0.92 16.09
N SER A 12 -10.77 0.27 15.04
CA SER A 12 -12.07 0.57 14.48
C SER A 12 -13.09 0.34 15.60
N PRO A 13 -14.08 1.25 15.79
CA PRO A 13 -15.22 0.91 16.63
C PRO A 13 -15.74 -0.45 16.18
N ARG A 14 -16.08 -1.30 17.14
CA ARG A 14 -16.53 -2.68 16.91
C ARG A 14 -17.71 -2.60 15.94
N ILE A 15 -17.46 -2.84 14.64
CA ILE A 15 -18.48 -2.78 13.60
C ILE A 15 -19.54 -3.80 14.00
N GLN A 16 -20.77 -3.33 14.19
CA GLN A 16 -21.84 -4.25 14.52
C GLN A 16 -22.00 -5.24 13.36
N ARG A 17 -22.20 -6.52 13.69
CA ARG A 17 -22.24 -7.63 12.73
C ARG A 17 -23.17 -7.37 11.54
N THR A 18 -24.23 -6.59 11.75
CA THR A 18 -25.21 -6.17 10.76
C THR A 18 -24.65 -5.20 9.71
N GLU A 19 -23.82 -4.22 10.10
CA GLU A 19 -23.21 -3.27 9.17
C GLU A 19 -22.17 -3.93 8.25
N MET A 20 -21.41 -4.89 8.80
CA MET A 20 -20.50 -5.72 8.01
C MET A 20 -21.26 -6.53 6.95
N TYR A 21 -22.44 -7.07 7.29
CA TYR A 21 -23.27 -7.84 6.36
C TYR A 21 -23.79 -6.97 5.21
N THR A 22 -24.25 -5.75 5.49
CA THR A 22 -24.71 -4.79 4.47
C THR A 22 -23.58 -4.32 3.56
N PHE A 23 -22.38 -4.12 4.10
CA PHE A 23 -21.22 -3.74 3.29
C PHE A 23 -20.83 -4.85 2.32
N LEU A 24 -20.78 -6.10 2.79
CA LEU A 24 -20.47 -7.26 1.96
C LEU A 24 -21.55 -7.51 0.89
N SER A 25 -22.84 -7.30 1.21
CA SER A 25 -23.91 -7.46 0.21
C SER A 25 -23.87 -6.41 -0.90
N ASN A 26 -23.26 -5.25 -0.66
CA ASN A 26 -23.13 -4.16 -1.63
C ASN A 26 -21.79 -4.19 -2.39
N ALA A 27 -20.89 -5.12 -2.05
CA ALA A 27 -19.64 -5.27 -2.79
C ALA A 27 -19.92 -5.90 -4.16
N PRO A 28 -19.27 -5.42 -5.23
CA PRO A 28 -19.42 -6.01 -6.56
C PRO A 28 -18.82 -7.43 -6.58
N GLN A 29 -19.43 -8.32 -7.36
CA GLN A 29 -18.98 -9.71 -7.52
C GLN A 29 -17.58 -9.79 -8.18
N HIS A 30 -17.28 -8.83 -9.04
CA HIS A 30 -15.99 -8.69 -9.72
C HIS A 30 -15.52 -7.26 -9.63
N TYR A 31 -14.24 -7.07 -9.35
CA TYR A 31 -13.65 -5.74 -9.25
C TYR A 31 -12.17 -5.78 -9.60
N ASP A 32 -11.78 -5.04 -10.63
CA ASP A 32 -10.40 -4.92 -11.07
C ASP A 32 -9.97 -3.46 -11.07
N TRP A 33 -8.99 -3.12 -10.22
CA TRP A 33 -8.43 -1.78 -10.16
C TRP A 33 -7.63 -1.40 -11.42
N ARG A 34 -7.15 -2.38 -12.19
CA ARG A 34 -6.41 -2.13 -13.44
C ARG A 34 -7.29 -1.48 -14.50
N GLU A 35 -8.57 -1.86 -14.55
CA GLU A 35 -9.56 -1.27 -15.47
C GLU A 35 -9.83 0.21 -15.18
N ARG A 36 -9.45 0.70 -13.99
CA ARG A 36 -9.58 2.11 -13.60
C ARG A 36 -8.34 2.95 -13.89
N GLY A 37 -7.28 2.34 -14.45
CA GLY A 37 -6.03 3.03 -14.78
C GLY A 37 -5.25 3.55 -13.57
N VAL A 38 -5.51 3.03 -12.36
CA VAL A 38 -4.84 3.47 -11.12
C VAL A 38 -3.66 2.58 -10.72
N MET A 39 -3.34 1.57 -11.52
CA MET A 39 -2.26 0.62 -11.27
C MET A 39 -1.03 0.99 -12.11
N SER A 40 0.14 0.99 -11.49
CA SER A 40 1.41 1.17 -12.20
C SER A 40 1.77 -0.07 -13.04
N PRO A 41 2.62 0.08 -14.08
CA PRO A 41 3.13 -1.05 -14.83
C PRO A 41 3.88 -2.06 -13.95
N VAL A 42 3.91 -3.32 -14.39
CA VAL A 42 4.68 -4.36 -13.71
C VAL A 42 6.17 -4.03 -13.75
N LYS A 43 6.83 -4.14 -12.60
CA LYS A 43 8.28 -3.92 -12.43
C LYS A 43 9.00 -5.25 -12.10
N ASN A 44 10.33 -5.24 -11.93
CA ASN A 44 11.13 -6.44 -11.64
C ASN A 44 12.14 -6.19 -10.51
N GLN A 45 12.09 -7.02 -9.45
CA GLN A 45 12.97 -6.95 -8.28
C GLN A 45 14.35 -7.61 -8.47
N GLY A 46 14.54 -8.37 -9.56
CA GLY A 46 15.76 -9.14 -9.79
C GLY A 46 15.98 -10.25 -8.76
N GLY A 47 17.25 -10.57 -8.47
CA GLY A 47 17.65 -11.60 -7.50
C GLY A 47 17.63 -11.15 -6.03
N CYS A 48 16.94 -10.06 -5.70
CA CYS A 48 16.89 -9.46 -4.37
C CYS A 48 15.56 -9.77 -3.70
N GLY A 49 15.54 -10.10 -2.40
CA GLY A 49 14.32 -10.30 -1.60
C GLY A 49 13.58 -9.00 -1.25
N SER A 50 13.44 -8.08 -2.21
CA SER A 50 12.83 -6.76 -2.05
C SER A 50 11.35 -6.70 -2.45
N CYS A 51 10.65 -7.82 -2.60
CA CYS A 51 9.22 -7.84 -2.97
C CYS A 51 8.35 -6.93 -2.09
N TRP A 52 8.71 -6.78 -0.82
CA TRP A 52 8.04 -5.89 0.13
C TRP A 52 8.09 -4.42 -0.31
N THR A 53 9.17 -3.95 -0.92
CA THR A 53 9.27 -2.55 -1.43
C THR A 53 8.31 -2.33 -2.59
N PHE A 54 8.18 -3.29 -3.51
CA PHE A 54 7.26 -3.24 -4.65
C PHE A 54 5.79 -3.28 -4.19
N SER A 55 5.50 -4.08 -3.16
CA SER A 55 4.17 -4.09 -2.54
C SER A 55 3.84 -2.73 -1.91
N THR A 56 4.82 -2.10 -1.24
CA THR A 56 4.65 -0.78 -0.62
C THR A 56 4.43 0.31 -1.66
N THR A 57 5.34 0.43 -2.63
CA THR A 57 5.26 1.48 -3.66
C THR A 57 3.99 1.33 -4.48
N GLY A 58 3.64 0.13 -4.94
CA GLY A 58 2.41 -0.12 -5.69
C GLY A 58 1.14 0.28 -4.93
N ALA A 59 1.08 0.03 -3.62
CA ALA A 59 -0.04 0.46 -2.79
C ALA A 59 -0.13 1.99 -2.65
N VAL A 60 0.99 2.68 -2.41
CA VAL A 60 1.02 4.15 -2.29
C VAL A 60 0.72 4.82 -3.62
N GLU A 61 1.31 4.34 -4.72
CA GLU A 61 1.04 4.80 -6.09
C GLU A 61 -0.44 4.65 -6.43
N ALA A 62 -1.06 3.49 -6.13
CA ALA A 62 -2.48 3.27 -6.38
C ALA A 62 -3.36 4.18 -5.53
N HIS A 63 -3.05 4.33 -4.24
CA HIS A 63 -3.83 5.21 -3.36
C HIS A 63 -3.73 6.68 -3.78
N HIS A 64 -2.54 7.12 -4.20
CA HIS A 64 -2.33 8.45 -4.75
C HIS A 64 -3.12 8.65 -6.06
N ALA A 65 -3.10 7.67 -6.97
CA ALA A 65 -3.88 7.68 -8.21
C ALA A 65 -5.39 7.74 -7.95
N ILE A 66 -5.90 6.99 -6.96
CA ILE A 66 -7.32 7.02 -6.55
C ILE A 66 -7.72 8.41 -6.04
N LYS A 67 -6.86 9.03 -5.21
CA LYS A 67 -7.17 10.31 -4.55
C LYS A 67 -7.04 11.52 -5.47
N TYR A 68 -6.01 11.54 -6.31
CA TYR A 68 -5.62 12.71 -7.09
C TYR A 68 -5.79 12.54 -8.60
N GLY A 69 -6.16 11.34 -9.06
CA GLY A 69 -6.24 10.97 -10.47
C GLY A 69 -4.96 10.29 -10.97
N ALA A 70 -5.13 9.32 -11.88
CA ALA A 70 -4.05 8.47 -12.40
C ALA A 70 -2.86 9.25 -12.98
N TRP A 71 -3.12 10.32 -13.73
CA TRP A 71 -2.09 11.15 -14.36
C TRP A 71 -1.21 11.94 -13.37
N ARG A 72 -1.63 12.04 -12.10
CA ARG A 72 -0.85 12.66 -11.03
C ARG A 72 -0.03 11.68 -10.22
N SER A 73 -0.18 10.37 -10.45
CA SER A 73 0.51 9.39 -9.62
C SER A 73 2.00 9.32 -9.95
N PRO A 74 2.90 9.56 -8.98
CA PRO A 74 4.34 9.44 -9.21
C PRO A 74 4.71 7.97 -9.39
N THR A 75 5.81 7.69 -10.09
CA THR A 75 6.53 6.42 -9.91
C THR A 75 7.43 6.55 -8.70
N LEU A 76 7.20 5.73 -7.68
CA LEU A 76 7.97 5.73 -6.44
C LEU A 76 9.20 4.83 -6.55
N SER A 77 10.21 5.14 -5.73
CA SER A 77 11.50 4.44 -5.70
C SER A 77 11.48 3.29 -4.70
N GLU A 78 11.46 2.05 -5.20
CA GLU A 78 11.70 0.87 -4.37
C GLU A 78 13.09 0.89 -3.72
N GLN A 79 14.09 1.44 -4.42
CA GLN A 79 15.47 1.51 -3.95
C GLN A 79 15.60 2.39 -2.69
N GLN A 80 14.82 3.47 -2.58
CA GLN A 80 14.81 4.30 -1.38
C GLN A 80 14.33 3.51 -0.15
N LEU A 81 13.30 2.68 -0.29
CA LEU A 81 12.84 1.83 0.81
C LEU A 81 13.91 0.79 1.17
N LEU A 82 14.51 0.17 0.16
CA LEU A 82 15.58 -0.82 0.31
C LEU A 82 16.76 -0.26 1.11
N ASP A 83 17.18 0.96 0.82
CA ASP A 83 18.37 1.58 1.40
C ASP A 83 18.12 2.28 2.74
N CYS A 84 16.92 2.82 2.96
CA CYS A 84 16.69 3.80 4.04
C CYS A 84 15.75 3.34 5.16
N SER A 85 15.00 2.25 4.99
CA SER A 85 13.96 1.86 5.97
C SER A 85 14.44 0.88 7.06
N ALA A 86 15.76 0.69 7.20
CA ALA A 86 16.33 -0.19 8.22
C ALA A 86 15.98 0.24 9.66
N GLY A 87 15.72 1.53 9.89
CA GLY A 87 15.25 2.05 11.17
C GLY A 87 13.82 1.60 11.57
N PHE A 88 13.11 0.95 10.66
CA PHE A 88 11.76 0.40 10.85
C PHE A 88 11.76 -1.14 10.72
N ASP A 89 12.86 -1.81 11.05
CA ASP A 89 12.97 -3.28 11.02
C ASP A 89 12.79 -3.92 9.62
N ASN A 90 13.18 -3.22 8.56
CA ASN A 90 13.35 -3.81 7.23
C ASN A 90 14.81 -4.19 6.98
N ALA A 91 15.05 -5.26 6.23
CA ALA A 91 16.37 -5.84 6.04
C ALA A 91 16.84 -5.84 4.57
N GLY A 92 16.43 -4.84 3.79
CA GLY A 92 16.82 -4.69 2.38
C GLY A 92 16.48 -5.92 1.54
N CYS A 93 17.49 -6.54 0.90
CA CYS A 93 17.32 -7.77 0.13
C CYS A 93 17.08 -9.04 0.95
N ASN A 94 17.23 -8.99 2.28
CA ASN A 94 16.93 -10.13 3.16
C ASN A 94 15.44 -10.17 3.57
N GLY A 95 14.64 -9.23 3.09
CA GLY A 95 13.20 -9.15 3.37
C GLY A 95 12.82 -7.90 4.16
N GLY A 96 11.52 -7.75 4.37
CA GLY A 96 10.91 -6.62 5.03
C GLY A 96 9.38 -6.75 4.97
N LEU A 97 8.68 -5.80 5.58
CA LEU A 97 7.23 -5.78 5.61
C LEU A 97 6.70 -4.46 5.03
N PRO A 98 5.68 -4.49 4.16
CA PRO A 98 5.07 -3.26 3.68
C PRO A 98 4.55 -2.35 4.81
N SER A 99 4.05 -2.94 5.90
CA SER A 99 3.62 -2.20 7.09
C SER A 99 4.73 -1.38 7.74
N HIS A 100 5.96 -1.89 7.75
CA HIS A 100 7.13 -1.18 8.27
C HIS A 100 7.58 -0.06 7.32
N ALA A 101 7.43 -0.29 6.02
CA ALA A 101 7.76 0.68 4.98
C ALA A 101 6.79 1.86 4.89
N PHE A 102 5.58 1.73 5.47
CA PHE A 102 4.58 2.80 5.54
C PHE A 102 4.79 3.74 6.73
N GLU A 103 5.58 3.36 7.73
CA GLU A 103 5.93 4.18 8.91
C GLU A 103 7.06 5.16 8.57
#